data_AF-A0A846V8G6-F1
#
_entry.id   AF-A0A846V8G6-F1
#
_cell.length_a   1.000
_cell.length_b   1.000
_cell.length_c   1.000
_cell.angle_alpha   90.00
_cell.angle_beta   90.00
_cell.angle_gamma   90.00
#
_symmetry.space_group_name_H-M   'P 1'
#
loop_
_entity.id
_entity.type
_entity.pdbx_description
1 polymer ?
#
loop_
_entity_poly.entity_id
_entity_poly.type
_entity_poly.pdbx_seq_one_letter_code
_entity_poly.pdbx_strand_id
1 'polypeptide(L)'
;MHLELPRTRLQSLKDFIKHYLMIVLSILTALGLEAWIEHVHHKHAAEEASVRIDAEIQQNLAEIERVLEHDRARMEALAHLRDVLAADIKAHASDETIRQHAHANAPDGLYLDYRWPVLRREAWDLAVANQSASWIDNERLRAYSSIYASQTASLNNLAADIPLVLNGPHAMDMGLDFDNDDYQPRELLHVASQMAGTVHEVVSMLDGLHKRIEAAIAADKQHGHS
;
A
#
# COMPACT_ATOMS: atom_id res chain seq x y z
N MET A 1 -43.34 -41.45 -48.80
CA MET A 1 -43.41 -40.23 -47.96
C MET A 1 -43.31 -39.04 -48.88
N HIS A 2 -44.40 -38.28 -49.02
CA HIS A 2 -44.46 -37.08 -49.88
C HIS A 2 -43.69 -35.95 -49.19
N LEU A 3 -42.56 -35.54 -49.79
CA LEU A 3 -41.82 -34.35 -49.39
C LEU A 3 -42.49 -33.14 -50.03
N GLU A 4 -43.39 -32.50 -49.28
CA GLU A 4 -43.89 -31.17 -49.62
C GLU A 4 -42.81 -30.14 -49.29
N LEU A 5 -42.03 -29.76 -50.29
CA LEU A 5 -41.16 -28.58 -50.23
C LEU A 5 -42.07 -27.34 -50.27
N PRO A 6 -42.08 -26.48 -49.23
CA PRO A 6 -42.85 -25.26 -49.27
C PRO A 6 -42.23 -24.34 -50.31
N ARG A 7 -42.94 -24.20 -51.43
CA ARG A 7 -42.58 -23.35 -52.57
C ARG A 7 -42.90 -21.89 -52.20
N THR A 8 -42.13 -21.29 -51.31
CA THR A 8 -42.13 -19.83 -51.17
C THR A 8 -41.47 -19.23 -52.41
N ARG A 9 -42.27 -18.86 -53.41
CA ARG A 9 -41.82 -18.03 -54.52
C ARG A 9 -41.39 -16.67 -53.96
N LEU A 10 -40.11 -16.34 -54.06
CA LEU A 10 -39.60 -14.99 -53.85
C LEU A 10 -40.19 -14.08 -54.94
N GLN A 11 -41.34 -13.45 -54.68
CA GLN A 11 -42.09 -12.70 -55.70
C GLN A 11 -41.57 -11.27 -55.95
N SER A 12 -40.58 -10.77 -55.21
CA SER A 12 -39.97 -9.48 -55.48
C SER A 12 -38.67 -9.29 -54.70
N LEU A 13 -37.68 -8.61 -55.29
CA LEU A 13 -36.48 -8.15 -54.59
C LEU A 13 -36.85 -7.29 -53.35
N LYS A 14 -37.99 -6.61 -53.42
CA LYS A 14 -38.54 -5.77 -52.35
C LYS A 14 -39.02 -6.60 -51.15
N ASP A 15 -39.60 -7.77 -51.38
CA ASP A 15 -40.03 -8.70 -50.32
C ASP A 15 -38.85 -9.40 -49.66
N PHE A 16 -37.81 -9.72 -50.43
CA PHE A 16 -36.56 -10.23 -49.89
C PHE A 16 -35.86 -9.21 -48.99
N ILE A 17 -35.76 -7.94 -49.44
CA ILE A 17 -35.22 -6.84 -48.63
C ILE A 17 -36.04 -6.65 -47.35
N LYS A 18 -37.38 -6.74 -47.41
CA LYS A 18 -38.24 -6.58 -46.24
C LYS A 18 -38.04 -7.69 -45.20
N HIS A 19 -37.96 -8.96 -45.64
CA HIS A 19 -37.69 -10.09 -44.74
C HIS A 19 -36.26 -10.03 -44.18
N TYR A 20 -35.28 -9.68 -45.01
CA TYR A 20 -33.91 -9.48 -44.57
C TYR A 20 -33.80 -8.36 -43.53
N LEU A 21 -34.44 -7.20 -43.77
CA LEU A 21 -34.49 -6.10 -42.79
C LEU A 21 -35.16 -6.54 -41.49
N MET A 22 -36.25 -7.31 -41.54
CA MET A 22 -36.93 -7.81 -40.34
C MET A 22 -36.01 -8.68 -39.48
N ILE A 23 -35.24 -9.58 -40.10
CA ILE A 23 -34.28 -10.44 -39.40
C ILE A 23 -33.12 -9.60 -38.85
N VAL A 24 -32.54 -8.71 -39.66
CA VAL A 24 -31.42 -7.86 -39.27
C VAL A 24 -31.81 -6.92 -38.12
N LEU A 25 -32.98 -6.28 -38.17
CA LEU A 25 -33.51 -5.46 -37.09
C LEU A 25 -33.73 -6.28 -35.82
N SER A 26 -34.27 -7.50 -35.93
CA SER A 26 -34.47 -8.37 -34.77
C SER A 26 -33.14 -8.73 -34.09
N ILE A 27 -32.10 -9.06 -34.86
CA ILE A 27 -30.78 -9.43 -34.33
C ILE A 27 -30.07 -8.19 -33.77
N LEU A 28 -30.08 -7.06 -34.47
CA LEU A 28 -29.47 -5.81 -34.01
C LEU A 28 -30.11 -5.29 -32.73
N THR A 29 -31.42 -5.46 -32.58
CA THR A 29 -32.14 -5.00 -31.38
C THR A 29 -31.85 -5.92 -30.20
N ALA A 30 -31.76 -7.23 -30.41
CA ALA A 30 -31.36 -8.18 -29.36
C ALA A 30 -29.92 -7.92 -28.89
N LEU A 31 -28.97 -7.83 -29.83
CA LEU A 31 -27.55 -7.58 -29.51
C LEU A 31 -27.32 -6.16 -28.97
N GLY A 32 -28.02 -5.15 -29.51
CA GLY A 32 -27.87 -3.76 -29.11
C GLY A 32 -28.40 -3.50 -27.70
N LEU A 33 -29.48 -4.16 -27.30
CA LEU A 33 -30.03 -4.03 -25.96
C LEU A 33 -29.15 -4.71 -24.90
N GLU A 34 -28.61 -5.90 -25.23
CA GLU A 34 -27.67 -6.62 -24.37
C GLU A 34 -26.38 -5.82 -24.19
N ALA A 35 -25.78 -5.34 -25.29
CA ALA A 35 -24.59 -4.50 -25.26
C ALA A 35 -24.80 -3.19 -24.49
N TRP A 36 -25.99 -2.58 -24.57
CA TRP A 36 -26.32 -1.38 -23.79
C TRP A 36 -26.37 -1.69 -22.29
N ILE A 37 -27.16 -2.70 -21.88
CA ILE A 37 -27.33 -3.06 -20.48
C ILE A 37 -25.98 -3.42 -19.86
N GLU A 38 -25.18 -4.19 -20.59
CA GLU A 38 -23.84 -4.58 -20.22
C GLU A 38 -22.91 -3.37 -20.06
N HIS A 39 -22.96 -2.40 -20.99
CA HIS A 39 -22.18 -1.17 -20.87
C HIS A 39 -22.55 -0.33 -19.63
N VAL A 40 -23.83 -0.22 -19.29
CA VAL A 40 -24.29 0.50 -18.10
C VAL A 40 -23.87 -0.23 -16.82
N HIS A 41 -24.01 -1.56 -16.78
CA HIS A 41 -23.56 -2.36 -15.64
C HIS A 41 -22.06 -2.26 -15.43
N HIS A 42 -21.26 -2.35 -16.50
CA HIS A 42 -19.80 -2.22 -16.43
C HIS A 42 -19.37 -0.84 -15.95
N LYS A 43 -20.04 0.23 -16.41
CA LYS A 43 -19.75 1.59 -15.93
C LYS A 43 -20.05 1.75 -14.44
N HIS A 44 -21.19 1.25 -13.97
CA HIS A 44 -21.56 1.34 -12.56
C HIS A 44 -20.62 0.49 -11.68
N ALA A 45 -20.28 -0.71 -12.13
CA ALA A 45 -19.32 -1.57 -11.43
C ALA A 45 -17.92 -0.94 -11.35
N ALA A 46 -17.45 -0.29 -12.41
CA ALA A 46 -16.19 0.44 -12.42
C ALA A 46 -16.21 1.64 -11.45
N GLU A 47 -17.30 2.39 -11.42
CA GLU A 47 -17.45 3.56 -10.54
C GLU A 47 -17.49 3.13 -9.07
N GLU A 48 -18.30 2.12 -8.73
CA GLU A 48 -18.37 1.58 -7.38
C GLU A 48 -17.01 1.02 -6.91
N ALA A 49 -16.32 0.29 -7.79
CA ALA A 49 -15.00 -0.23 -7.49
C ALA A 49 -13.97 0.88 -7.27
N SER A 50 -14.00 1.92 -8.11
CA SER A 50 -13.09 3.06 -7.99
C SER A 50 -13.31 3.81 -6.67
N VAL A 51 -14.57 4.06 -6.28
CA VAL A 51 -14.89 4.70 -4.99
C VAL A 51 -14.39 3.88 -3.81
N ARG A 52 -14.55 2.55 -3.85
CA ARG A 52 -14.06 1.66 -2.79
C ARG A 52 -12.54 1.63 -2.72
N ILE A 53 -11.87 1.57 -3.88
CA ILE A 53 -10.40 1.59 -3.96
C ILE A 53 -9.85 2.93 -3.46
N ASP A 54 -10.45 4.05 -3.84
CA ASP A 54 -10.04 5.37 -3.34
C ASP A 54 -10.18 5.48 -1.83
N ALA A 55 -11.32 5.04 -1.29
CA ALA A 55 -11.54 5.04 0.16
C ALA A 55 -10.50 4.17 0.89
N GLU A 56 -10.17 2.99 0.35
CA GLU A 56 -9.12 2.12 0.89
C GLU A 56 -7.74 2.77 0.84
N ILE A 57 -7.38 3.41 -0.27
CA ILE A 57 -6.11 4.12 -0.42
C ILE A 57 -6.01 5.29 0.58
N GLN A 58 -7.08 6.06 0.78
CA GLN A 58 -7.10 7.15 1.77
C GLN A 58 -6.97 6.63 3.20
N GLN A 59 -7.63 5.51 3.52
CA GLN A 59 -7.48 4.86 4.83
C GLN A 59 -6.05 4.37 5.06
N ASN A 60 -5.43 3.76 4.05
CA ASN A 60 -4.05 3.32 4.10
C ASN A 60 -3.09 4.50 4.29
N LEU A 61 -3.33 5.64 3.63
CA LEU A 61 -2.53 6.85 3.78
C LEU A 61 -2.61 7.41 5.21
N ALA A 62 -3.82 7.51 5.76
CA ALA A 62 -4.03 7.97 7.13
C ALA A 62 -3.38 7.02 8.17
N GLU A 63 -3.40 5.71 7.91
CA GLU A 63 -2.75 4.72 8.76
C GLU A 63 -1.21 4.86 8.71
N ILE A 64 -0.64 5.11 7.54
CA ILE A 64 0.80 5.40 7.39
C ILE A 64 1.16 6.67 8.17
N GLU A 65 0.38 7.73 8.05
CA GLU A 65 0.62 9.01 8.75
C GLU A 65 0.59 8.82 10.28
N ARG A 66 -0.41 8.10 10.79
CA ARG A 66 -0.54 7.77 12.22
C ARG A 66 0.66 6.99 12.76
N VAL A 67 1.18 6.05 11.98
CA VAL A 67 2.38 5.27 12.36
C VAL A 67 3.64 6.14 12.28
N LEU A 68 3.78 6.96 11.24
CA LEU A 68 4.92 7.86 11.06
C LEU A 68 5.08 8.83 12.23
N GLU A 69 3.98 9.39 12.75
CA GLU A 69 4.02 10.31 13.89
C GLU A 69 4.63 9.64 15.13
N HIS A 70 4.19 8.41 15.42
CA HIS A 70 4.72 7.62 16.54
C HIS A 70 6.19 7.27 16.35
N ASP A 71 6.55 6.75 15.17
CA ASP A 71 7.88 6.22 14.91
C ASP A 71 8.93 7.33 14.80
N ARG A 72 8.55 8.54 14.36
CA ARG A 72 9.41 9.73 14.38
C ARG A 72 9.80 10.13 15.81
N ALA A 73 8.83 10.16 16.73
CA ALA A 73 9.13 10.47 18.13
C ALA A 73 10.09 9.43 18.74
N ARG A 74 9.88 8.14 18.42
CA ARG A 74 10.77 7.07 18.88
C ARG A 74 12.16 7.16 18.26
N MET A 75 12.24 7.48 16.97
CA MET A 75 13.50 7.70 16.25
C MET A 75 14.32 8.81 16.90
N GLU A 76 13.70 9.95 17.20
CA GLU A 76 14.37 11.10 17.83
C GLU A 76 14.89 10.74 19.22
N ALA A 77 14.13 10.02 20.04
CA ALA A 77 14.56 9.62 21.37
C ALA A 77 15.76 8.66 21.34
N LEU A 78 15.75 7.65 20.46
CA LEU A 78 16.88 6.72 20.30
C LEU A 78 18.11 7.41 19.70
N ALA A 79 17.92 8.34 18.75
CA ALA A 79 19.01 9.14 18.19
C ALA A 79 19.63 10.06 19.24
N HIS A 80 18.82 10.68 20.10
CA HIS A 80 19.30 11.51 21.21
C HIS A 80 20.13 10.69 22.21
N LEU A 81 19.64 9.51 22.63
CA LEU A 81 20.39 8.61 23.49
C LEU A 81 21.74 8.22 22.86
N ARG A 82 21.74 7.82 21.58
CA ARG A 82 22.97 7.52 20.83
C ARG A 82 23.96 8.69 20.87
N ASP A 83 23.49 9.90 20.61
CA ASP A 83 24.35 11.08 20.51
C ASP A 83 24.96 11.48 21.87
N VAL A 84 24.18 11.37 22.95
CA VAL A 84 24.67 11.56 24.32
C VAL A 84 25.76 10.53 24.66
N LEU A 85 25.50 9.24 24.43
CA LEU A 85 26.46 8.17 24.71
C LEU A 85 27.74 8.32 23.87
N ALA A 86 27.61 8.68 22.60
CA ALA A 86 28.73 8.93 21.72
C ALA A 86 29.58 10.13 22.18
N ALA A 87 28.93 11.20 22.66
CA ALA A 87 29.61 12.36 23.21
C ALA A 87 30.39 12.02 24.48
N ASP A 88 29.80 11.27 25.41
CA ASP A 88 30.46 10.88 26.66
C ASP A 88 31.65 9.95 26.42
N ILE A 89 31.50 8.96 25.51
CA ILE A 89 32.59 8.07 25.10
C ILE A 89 33.73 8.87 24.46
N LYS A 90 33.42 9.85 23.61
CA LYS A 90 34.41 10.74 22.98
C LYS A 90 35.12 11.61 24.02
N ALA A 91 34.39 12.05 25.05
CA ALA A 91 34.93 12.81 26.18
C ALA A 91 35.75 11.96 27.15
N HIS A 92 35.83 10.64 26.95
CA HIS A 92 36.46 9.69 27.88
C HIS A 92 35.86 9.79 29.29
N ALA A 93 34.54 10.00 29.37
CA ALA A 93 33.82 9.99 30.63
C ALA A 93 33.96 8.62 31.32
N SER A 94 33.80 8.61 32.64
CA SER A 94 33.79 7.35 33.40
C SER A 94 32.53 6.54 33.06
N ASP A 95 32.62 5.21 33.13
CA ASP A 95 31.47 4.32 32.88
C ASP A 95 30.26 4.68 33.76
N GLU A 96 30.51 5.12 34.98
CA GLU A 96 29.47 5.57 35.91
C GLU A 96 28.75 6.83 35.42
N THR A 97 29.50 7.80 34.90
CA THR A 97 28.93 9.00 34.29
C THR A 97 28.10 8.65 33.06
N ILE A 98 28.60 7.74 32.21
CA ILE A 98 27.88 7.32 31.01
C ILE A 98 26.58 6.62 31.38
N ARG A 99 26.57 5.74 32.40
CA ARG A 99 25.35 5.09 32.89
C ARG A 99 24.33 6.08 33.43
N GLN A 100 24.76 7.07 34.21
CA GLN A 100 23.88 8.13 34.71
C GLN A 100 23.25 8.94 33.58
N HIS A 101 24.03 9.33 32.57
CA HIS A 101 23.50 10.01 31.39
C HIS A 101 22.60 9.11 30.54
N ALA A 102 22.90 7.81 30.45
CA ALA A 102 22.07 6.84 29.75
C ALA A 102 20.67 6.78 30.37
N HIS A 103 20.56 6.57 31.69
CA HIS A 103 19.27 6.55 32.39
C HIS A 103 18.51 7.87 32.33
N ALA A 104 19.22 9.00 32.33
CA ALA A 104 18.60 10.32 32.24
C ALA A 104 18.06 10.65 30.83
N ASN A 105 18.57 9.99 29.78
CA ASN A 105 18.23 10.30 28.38
C ASN A 105 17.61 9.13 27.62
N ALA A 106 17.53 7.94 28.23
CA ALA A 106 16.87 6.80 27.63
C ALA A 106 15.36 7.07 27.53
N PRO A 107 14.73 6.66 26.42
CA PRO A 107 13.28 6.66 26.35
C PRO A 107 12.70 5.67 27.38
N ASP A 108 11.42 5.82 27.70
CA ASP A 108 10.71 4.83 28.53
C ASP A 108 10.88 3.43 27.91
N GLY A 109 11.67 2.60 28.60
CA GLY A 109 12.16 1.29 28.18
C GLY A 109 13.09 1.30 26.96
N LEU A 110 14.17 0.50 27.00
CA LEU A 110 15.09 0.30 25.89
C LEU A 110 14.63 -0.84 24.97
N TYR A 111 13.56 -0.59 24.21
CA TYR A 111 13.04 -1.55 23.23
C TYR A 111 12.73 -0.89 21.88
N LEU A 112 12.59 -1.70 20.84
CA LEU A 112 12.14 -1.25 19.53
C LEU A 112 10.62 -1.17 19.52
N ASP A 113 10.11 0.05 19.50
CA ASP A 113 8.68 0.35 19.40
C ASP A 113 8.40 1.08 18.08
N TYR A 114 8.67 0.41 16.97
CA TYR A 114 8.18 0.89 15.68
C TYR A 114 6.87 0.18 15.37
N ARG A 115 5.92 0.93 14.82
CA ARG A 115 4.61 0.39 14.47
C ARG A 115 4.58 0.04 13.00
N TRP A 116 3.80 -0.98 12.68
CA TRP A 116 3.57 -1.36 11.30
C TRP A 116 2.16 -0.96 10.87
N PRO A 117 2.02 -0.20 9.76
CA PRO A 117 0.70 0.16 9.28
C PRO A 117 0.02 -1.07 8.70
N VAL A 118 -1.24 -1.27 9.07
CA VAL A 118 -2.06 -2.32 8.47
C VAL A 118 -2.57 -1.81 7.13
N LEU A 119 -1.84 -2.13 6.06
CA LEU A 119 -2.22 -1.74 4.69
C LEU A 119 -3.24 -2.74 4.12
N ARG A 120 -4.44 -2.23 3.85
CA ARG A 120 -5.57 -2.97 3.29
C ARG A 120 -5.42 -3.13 1.78
N ARG A 121 -5.94 -4.23 1.24
CA ARG A 121 -5.97 -4.50 -0.22
C ARG A 121 -7.29 -5.13 -0.68
N GLU A 122 -8.30 -5.18 0.19
CA GLU A 122 -9.50 -5.97 -0.07
C GLU A 122 -10.34 -5.37 -1.21
N ALA A 123 -10.40 -4.04 -1.31
CA ALA A 123 -11.11 -3.36 -2.38
C ALA A 123 -10.45 -3.63 -3.74
N TRP A 124 -9.11 -3.60 -3.79
CA TRP A 124 -8.37 -3.94 -5.00
C TRP A 124 -8.54 -5.42 -5.40
N ASP A 125 -8.34 -6.34 -4.46
CA ASP A 125 -8.44 -7.77 -4.73
C ASP A 125 -9.86 -8.14 -5.17
N LEU A 126 -10.89 -7.54 -4.58
CA LEU A 126 -12.29 -7.72 -5.00
C LEU A 126 -12.53 -7.18 -6.41
N ALA A 127 -12.03 -5.98 -6.73
CA ALA A 127 -12.20 -5.36 -8.05
C ALA A 127 -11.50 -6.14 -9.17
N VAL A 128 -10.37 -6.76 -8.87
CA VAL A 128 -9.70 -7.68 -9.81
C VAL A 128 -10.50 -8.98 -9.95
N ALA A 129 -10.95 -9.56 -8.84
CA ALA A 129 -11.66 -10.84 -8.84
C ALA A 129 -13.02 -10.79 -9.55
N ASN A 130 -13.79 -9.71 -9.38
CA ASN A 130 -15.09 -9.52 -10.03
C ASN A 130 -14.98 -8.87 -11.43
N GLN A 131 -13.75 -8.65 -11.92
CA GLN A 131 -13.44 -7.99 -13.20
C GLN A 131 -13.93 -6.53 -13.31
N SER A 132 -14.37 -5.90 -12.23
CA SER A 132 -14.74 -4.47 -12.28
C SER A 132 -13.53 -3.59 -12.60
N ALA A 133 -12.32 -4.04 -12.23
CA ALA A 133 -11.06 -3.37 -12.55
C ALA A 133 -10.80 -3.23 -14.05
N SER A 134 -11.25 -4.16 -14.91
CA SER A 134 -11.03 -4.06 -16.36
C SER A 134 -11.88 -2.97 -17.03
N TRP A 135 -12.88 -2.46 -16.31
CA TRP A 135 -13.78 -1.40 -16.79
C TRP A 135 -13.42 -0.01 -16.24
N ILE A 136 -12.43 0.06 -15.34
CA ILE A 136 -11.85 1.33 -14.87
C ILE A 136 -11.01 1.94 -16.00
N ASP A 137 -10.96 3.28 -16.06
CA ASP A 137 -10.08 3.97 -17.00
C ASP A 137 -8.62 3.49 -16.87
N ASN A 138 -7.93 3.35 -18.01
CA ASN A 138 -6.60 2.77 -18.06
C ASN A 138 -5.56 3.56 -17.25
N GLU A 139 -5.65 4.89 -17.21
CA GLU A 139 -4.70 5.71 -16.44
C GLU A 139 -4.92 5.53 -14.94
N ARG A 140 -6.19 5.55 -14.51
CA ARG A 140 -6.58 5.32 -13.12
C ARG A 140 -6.24 3.92 -12.64
N LEU A 141 -6.48 2.90 -13.49
CA LEU A 141 -6.10 1.52 -13.20
C LEU A 141 -4.58 1.37 -13.04
N ARG A 142 -3.76 2.06 -13.86
CA ARG A 142 -2.30 2.11 -13.68
C ARG A 142 -1.90 2.79 -12.39
N ALA A 143 -2.55 3.89 -12.01
CA ALA A 143 -2.29 4.59 -10.77
C ALA A 143 -2.55 3.68 -9.56
N TYR A 144 -3.71 3.01 -9.52
CA TYR A 144 -4.05 2.04 -8.48
C TYR A 144 -3.05 0.89 -8.42
N SER A 145 -2.76 0.27 -9.56
CA SER A 145 -1.79 -0.83 -9.64
C SER A 145 -0.40 -0.41 -9.11
N SER A 146 0.05 0.79 -9.47
CA SER A 146 1.32 1.37 -8.98
C SER A 146 1.31 1.55 -7.46
N ILE A 147 0.21 2.05 -6.89
CA ILE A 147 0.05 2.22 -5.44
C ILE A 147 0.19 0.87 -4.73
N TYR A 148 -0.61 -0.14 -5.08
CA TYR A 148 -0.57 -1.45 -4.42
C TYR A 148 0.74 -2.20 -4.64
N ALA A 149 1.36 -2.06 -5.82
CA ALA A 149 2.69 -2.59 -6.08
C ALA A 149 3.75 -1.94 -5.19
N SER A 150 3.71 -0.61 -5.03
CA SER A 150 4.65 0.13 -4.20
C SER A 150 4.52 -0.24 -2.71
N GLN A 151 3.29 -0.44 -2.23
CA GLN A 151 3.04 -0.94 -0.88
C GLN A 151 3.67 -2.31 -0.70
N THR A 152 3.33 -3.28 -1.55
CA THR A 152 3.86 -4.65 -1.47
C THR A 152 5.39 -4.68 -1.52
N ALA A 153 6.00 -3.91 -2.44
CA ALA A 153 7.44 -3.82 -2.56
C ALA A 153 8.09 -3.25 -1.29
N SER A 154 7.54 -2.17 -0.72
CA SER A 154 8.03 -1.60 0.53
C SER A 154 7.89 -2.58 1.71
N LEU A 155 6.77 -3.29 1.83
CA LEU A 155 6.60 -4.30 2.88
C LEU A 155 7.66 -5.41 2.78
N ASN A 156 7.90 -5.90 1.56
CA ASN A 156 8.86 -6.98 1.31
C ASN A 156 10.31 -6.55 1.55
N ASN A 157 10.68 -5.35 1.09
CA ASN A 157 12.03 -4.83 1.29
C ASN A 157 12.34 -4.67 2.78
N LEU A 158 11.41 -4.10 3.55
CA LEU A 158 11.63 -3.93 4.98
C LEU A 158 11.78 -5.26 5.72
N ALA A 159 10.94 -6.24 5.40
CA ALA A 159 11.03 -7.57 6.00
C ALA A 159 12.38 -8.24 5.72
N ALA A 160 13.00 -7.94 4.57
CA ALA A 160 14.33 -8.43 4.21
C ALA A 160 15.46 -7.62 4.86
N ASP A 161 15.29 -6.32 5.03
CA ASP A 161 16.36 -5.41 5.47
C ASP A 161 16.51 -5.35 7.00
N ILE A 162 15.42 -5.47 7.77
CA ILE A 162 15.48 -5.38 9.25
C ILE A 162 16.50 -6.35 9.86
N PRO A 163 16.51 -7.66 9.52
CA PRO A 163 17.47 -8.60 10.09
C PRO A 163 18.94 -8.30 9.73
N LEU A 164 19.20 -7.51 8.68
CA LEU A 164 20.54 -7.13 8.25
C LEU A 164 21.12 -6.00 9.10
N VAL A 165 20.26 -5.11 9.60
CA VAL A 165 20.68 -3.90 10.35
C VAL A 165 20.51 -4.05 11.86
N LEU A 166 19.67 -4.99 12.29
CA LEU A 166 19.33 -5.21 13.69
C LEU A 166 19.62 -6.65 14.13
N ASN A 167 20.40 -6.79 15.20
CA ASN A 167 20.46 -8.04 15.95
C ASN A 167 19.37 -8.05 17.04
N GLY A 168 18.20 -8.60 16.69
CA GLY A 168 17.02 -8.62 17.56
C GLY A 168 17.25 -9.26 18.94
N PRO A 169 17.83 -10.48 19.02
CA PRO A 169 18.17 -11.10 20.30
C PRO A 169 19.07 -10.22 21.17
N HIS A 170 20.13 -9.67 20.57
CA HIS A 170 21.07 -8.83 21.31
C HIS A 170 20.45 -7.52 21.82
N ALA A 171 19.53 -6.91 21.05
CA ALA A 171 18.80 -5.74 21.49
C ALA A 171 17.85 -6.03 22.67
N MET A 172 17.25 -7.23 22.70
CA MET A 172 16.42 -7.67 23.83
C MET A 172 17.24 -7.93 25.09
N ASP A 173 18.38 -8.63 24.95
CA ASP A 173 19.30 -8.88 26.06
C ASP A 173 19.80 -7.55 26.65
N MET A 174 20.22 -6.60 25.80
CA MET A 174 20.63 -5.26 26.22
C MET A 174 19.53 -4.50 26.96
N GLY A 175 18.26 -4.65 26.58
CA GLY A 175 17.16 -4.05 27.30
C GLY A 175 17.04 -4.57 28.74
N LEU A 176 17.21 -5.87 28.93
CA LEU A 176 17.22 -6.49 30.25
C LEU A 176 18.46 -6.08 31.07
N ASP A 177 19.63 -6.04 30.43
CA ASP A 177 20.88 -5.65 31.07
C ASP A 177 20.83 -4.17 31.49
N PHE A 178 20.22 -3.31 30.66
CA PHE A 178 19.99 -1.90 30.96
C PHE A 178 19.12 -1.71 32.21
N ASP A 179 18.04 -2.47 32.34
CA ASP A 179 17.15 -2.43 33.51
C ASP A 179 17.82 -2.94 34.80
N ASN A 180 18.86 -3.77 34.67
CA ASN A 180 19.61 -4.36 35.79
C ASN A 180 20.95 -3.65 36.08
N ASP A 181 21.27 -2.55 35.38
CA ASP A 181 22.57 -1.86 35.43
C ASP A 181 23.79 -2.75 35.09
N ASP A 182 23.58 -3.87 34.39
CA ASP A 182 24.60 -4.89 34.09
C ASP A 182 25.04 -4.84 32.61
N TYR A 183 25.46 -3.66 32.15
CA TYR A 183 25.86 -3.45 30.76
C TYR A 183 27.15 -2.66 30.60
N GLN A 184 27.85 -2.88 29.48
CA GLN A 184 28.98 -2.06 29.08
C GLN A 184 28.51 -0.83 28.29
N PRO A 185 28.92 0.40 28.64
CA PRO A 185 28.46 1.61 27.95
C PRO A 185 28.72 1.64 26.43
N ARG A 186 29.81 1.02 25.98
CA ARG A 186 30.12 0.90 24.54
C ARG A 186 29.16 -0.04 23.82
N GLU A 187 28.77 -1.12 24.47
CA GLU A 187 27.82 -2.09 23.95
C GLU A 187 26.43 -1.46 23.85
N LEU A 188 26.01 -0.72 24.88
CA LEU A 188 24.79 0.09 24.84
C LEU A 188 24.80 1.08 23.67
N LEU A 189 25.91 1.80 23.43
CA LEU A 189 26.02 2.68 22.27
C LEU A 189 25.82 1.93 20.94
N HIS A 190 26.41 0.74 20.79
CA HIS A 190 26.25 -0.06 19.58
C HIS A 190 24.80 -0.46 19.37
N VAL A 191 24.14 -0.99 20.39
CA VAL A 191 22.72 -1.38 20.32
C VAL A 191 21.83 -0.17 20.07
N ALA A 192 22.01 0.93 20.81
CA ALA A 192 21.25 2.16 20.60
C ALA A 192 21.44 2.73 19.17
N SER A 193 22.65 2.63 18.62
CA SER A 193 22.94 3.02 17.23
C SER A 193 22.21 2.13 16.23
N GLN A 194 22.20 0.82 16.43
CA GLN A 194 21.47 -0.12 15.58
C GLN A 194 19.97 0.10 15.65
N MET A 195 19.42 0.31 16.85
CA MET A 195 18.00 0.61 17.05
C MET A 195 17.62 1.93 16.38
N ALA A 196 18.38 3.00 16.61
CA ALA A 196 18.14 4.30 15.98
C ALA A 196 18.21 4.22 14.44
N GLY A 197 19.21 3.50 13.90
CA GLY A 197 19.33 3.26 12.46
C GLY A 197 18.16 2.46 11.88
N THR A 198 17.70 1.45 12.60
CA THR A 198 16.56 0.61 12.18
C THR A 198 15.27 1.43 12.12
N VAL A 199 14.95 2.18 13.19
CA VAL A 199 13.75 3.03 13.21
C VAL A 199 13.84 4.13 12.15
N HIS A 200 15.04 4.70 11.93
CA HIS A 200 15.26 5.66 10.87
C HIS A 200 14.93 5.09 9.47
N GLU A 201 15.38 3.87 9.18
CA GLU A 201 15.10 3.21 7.90
C GLU A 201 13.60 2.96 7.71
N VAL A 202 12.92 2.48 8.76
CA VAL A 202 11.45 2.30 8.75
C VAL A 202 10.74 3.63 8.45
N VAL A 203 11.08 4.70 9.16
CA VAL A 203 10.49 6.04 8.97
C VAL A 203 10.77 6.56 7.55
N SER A 204 12.00 6.44 7.06
CA SER A 204 12.40 6.88 5.73
C SER A 204 11.60 6.15 4.64
N MET A 205 11.44 4.84 4.77
CA MET A 205 10.70 4.04 3.82
C MET A 205 9.20 4.35 3.84
N LEU A 206 8.60 4.49 5.03
CA LEU A 206 7.19 4.87 5.17
C LEU A 206 6.91 6.28 4.63
N ASP A 207 7.81 7.24 4.84
CA ASP A 207 7.73 8.58 4.27
C ASP A 207 7.83 8.54 2.74
N GLY A 208 8.72 7.70 2.19
CA GLY A 208 8.83 7.45 0.76
C GLY A 208 7.60 6.76 0.16
N LEU A 209 6.95 5.86 0.91
CA LEU A 209 5.68 5.25 0.51
C LEU A 209 4.55 6.29 0.51
N HIS A 210 4.43 7.08 1.57
CA HIS A 210 3.44 8.16 1.71
C HIS A 210 3.49 9.11 0.50
N LYS A 211 4.67 9.65 0.19
CA LYS A 211 4.89 10.57 -0.94
C LYS A 211 4.52 9.94 -2.29
N ARG A 212 4.81 8.66 -2.50
CA ARG A 212 4.47 7.96 -3.75
C ARG A 212 2.96 7.78 -3.90
N ILE A 213 2.26 7.45 -2.81
CA ILE A 213 0.81 7.33 -2.80
C ILE A 213 0.16 8.69 -3.08
N GLU A 214 0.60 9.75 -2.40
CA GLU A 214 0.11 11.11 -2.64
C GLU A 214 0.32 11.57 -4.08
N ALA A 215 1.51 11.33 -4.64
CA ALA A 215 1.83 11.69 -6.02
C ALA A 215 0.93 10.95 -7.02
N ALA A 216 0.65 9.66 -6.78
CA ALA A 216 -0.23 8.87 -7.62
C ALA A 216 -1.70 9.34 -7.55
N ILE A 217 -2.19 9.70 -6.36
CA ILE A 217 -3.53 10.28 -6.18
C ILE A 217 -3.63 11.66 -6.84
N ALA A 218 -2.60 12.49 -6.71
CA ALA A 218 -2.57 13.82 -7.32
C ALA A 218 -2.59 13.75 -8.86
N ALA A 219 -1.87 12.77 -9.44
CA ALA A 219 -1.91 12.52 -10.88
C ALA A 219 -3.32 12.12 -11.35
N ASP A 220 -3.98 11.20 -10.64
CA ASP A 220 -5.36 10.78 -10.97
C ASP A 220 -6.36 11.94 -10.97
N LYS A 221 -6.30 12.81 -9.94
CA LYS A 221 -7.18 13.98 -9.81
C LYS A 221 -7.01 15.02 -10.93
N GLN A 222 -5.82 15.15 -11.51
CA GLN A 222 -5.57 16.07 -12.62
C GLN A 222 -6.18 15.60 -13.94
N HIS A 223 -6.36 14.29 -14.10
CA HIS A 223 -6.90 13.68 -15.32
C HIS A 223 -8.43 13.47 -15.27
N GLY A 224 -9.03 13.37 -14.08
CA GLY A 224 -10.50 13.26 -13.91
C GLY A 224 -11.33 14.52 -14.23
N HIS A 225 -10.71 15.63 -14.66
CA HIS A 225 -11.37 16.90 -15.02
C HIS A 225 -11.35 17.24 -16.52
N SER A 226 -10.94 16.31 -17.40
CA SER A 226 -11.00 16.48 -18.86
C SER A 226 -12.12 15.67 -19.50
#